data_AF-I4BU38-F1
#
_entry.id   AF-I4BU38-F1
#
_cell.length_a   1.000
_cell.length_b   1.000
_cell.length_c   1.000
_cell.angle_alpha   90.00
_cell.angle_beta   90.00
_cell.angle_gamma   90.00
#
_symmetry.space_group_name_H-M   'P 1'
#
loop_
_entity.id
_entity.type
_entity.pdbx_description
1 polymer ?
#
loop_
_entity_poly.entity_id
_entity_poly.type
_entity_poly.pdbx_seq_one_letter_code
_entity_poly.pdbx_strand_id
1 'polypeptide(L)'
;MEAMVNNICDIVLKRLYMPRVGILWTSGNHDFLRWAPSGELTWVHYLSGDFTKSSNHANNPCYIVESLTDPYREAKTLSALIIPNISLDFVSKLCLGLPFTAAGSLVFGCLDEQLPVIVDDTCITRWLRTIDPKRIDEITSRLCNLGFIVISKIGSTSSSCVLELDEKGWISWCEIADRLSGIGVVILKNGSRLTDEAEDRLRSLGIKIER
;
A
#
# COMPACT_ATOMS: atom_id res chain seq x y z
N MET A 1 -0.34 46.78 -7.81
CA MET A 1 -0.84 46.26 -6.52
C MET A 1 -2.00 45.29 -6.77
N GLU A 2 -3.02 45.70 -7.50
CA GLU A 2 -4.17 44.87 -7.90
C GLU A 2 -3.79 43.58 -8.65
N ALA A 3 -2.90 43.65 -9.64
CA ALA A 3 -2.40 42.47 -10.37
C ALA A 3 -1.61 41.46 -9.48
N MET A 4 -0.95 41.95 -8.43
CA MET A 4 -0.22 41.08 -7.49
C MET A 4 -1.19 40.39 -6.52
N VAL A 5 -2.22 41.10 -6.07
CA VAL A 5 -3.28 40.55 -5.21
C VAL A 5 -4.07 39.48 -5.97
N ASN A 6 -4.46 39.76 -7.21
CA ASN A 6 -5.19 38.78 -8.05
C ASN A 6 -4.37 37.51 -8.27
N ASN A 7 -3.07 37.64 -8.54
CA ASN A 7 -2.18 36.48 -8.69
C ASN A 7 -2.07 35.66 -7.40
N ILE A 8 -1.99 36.30 -6.23
CA ILE A 8 -1.97 35.60 -4.94
C ILE A 8 -3.30 34.88 -4.71
N CYS A 9 -4.44 35.54 -4.98
CA CYS A 9 -5.77 34.93 -4.84
C CYS A 9 -5.92 33.71 -5.74
N ASP A 10 -5.50 33.79 -7.00
CA ASP A 10 -5.54 32.66 -7.95
C ASP A 10 -4.69 31.49 -7.46
N ILE A 11 -3.49 31.75 -6.92
CA ILE A 11 -2.62 30.72 -6.33
C ILE A 11 -3.29 30.07 -5.12
N VAL A 12 -3.91 30.86 -4.24
CA VAL A 12 -4.59 30.36 -3.04
C VAL A 12 -5.81 29.53 -3.41
N LEU A 13 -6.68 30.03 -4.29
CA LEU A 13 -7.86 29.31 -4.76
C LEU A 13 -7.46 28.02 -5.46
N LYS A 14 -6.46 28.06 -6.35
CA LYS A 14 -5.94 26.86 -7.01
C LYS A 14 -5.47 25.81 -6.02
N ARG A 15 -4.81 26.21 -4.92
CA ARG A 15 -4.40 25.29 -3.85
C ARG A 15 -5.58 24.77 -3.02
N LEU A 16 -6.59 25.60 -2.76
CA LEU A 16 -7.78 25.19 -2.01
C LEU A 16 -8.64 24.18 -2.77
N TYR A 17 -8.66 24.26 -4.11
CA TYR A 17 -9.39 23.32 -4.96
C TYR A 17 -8.60 22.04 -5.29
N MET A 18 -7.32 21.94 -4.90
CA MET A 18 -6.57 20.71 -5.11
C MET A 18 -7.04 19.61 -4.15
N PRO A 19 -7.17 18.35 -4.62
CA PRO A 19 -7.55 17.26 -3.74
C PRO A 19 -6.49 17.08 -2.65
N ARG A 20 -6.94 16.93 -1.40
CA ARG A 20 -6.07 16.73 -0.24
C ARG A 20 -5.98 15.25 0.07
N VAL A 21 -4.82 14.63 -0.14
CA VAL A 21 -4.60 13.21 0.17
C VAL A 21 -3.86 13.12 1.49
N GLY A 22 -4.52 12.53 2.49
CA GLY A 22 -3.94 12.27 3.80
C GLY A 22 -3.04 11.03 3.75
N ILE A 23 -1.89 11.09 4.43
CA ILE A 23 -1.04 9.93 4.68
C ILE A 23 -0.90 9.76 6.19
N LEU A 24 -1.48 8.68 6.72
CA LEU A 24 -1.41 8.33 8.13
C LEU A 24 -0.27 7.37 8.40
N TRP A 25 0.74 7.84 9.10
CA TRP A 25 1.89 7.06 9.52
C TRP A 25 1.64 6.46 10.90
N THR A 26 1.57 5.14 10.95
CA THR A 26 1.32 4.38 12.19
C THR A 26 2.53 3.59 12.68
N SER A 27 3.65 3.62 11.94
CA SER A 27 4.88 2.91 12.30
C SER A 27 6.13 3.72 11.96
N GLY A 28 7.02 3.88 12.93
CA GLY A 28 8.11 4.87 12.97
C GLY A 28 9.33 4.60 12.10
N ASN A 29 9.20 4.29 10.81
CA ASN A 29 10.36 4.28 9.93
C ASN A 29 10.53 5.65 9.22
N HIS A 30 11.69 6.25 9.42
CA HIS A 30 11.97 7.66 9.10
C HIS A 30 12.31 7.90 7.62
N ASP A 31 12.58 6.85 6.84
CA ASP A 31 12.92 6.96 5.42
C ASP A 31 11.71 7.27 4.51
N PHE A 32 10.49 7.26 5.06
CA PHE A 32 9.27 7.36 4.27
C PHE A 32 8.91 8.77 3.77
N LEU A 33 9.67 9.81 4.12
CA LEU A 33 9.34 11.21 3.82
C LEU A 33 10.14 11.79 2.63
N ARG A 34 10.76 10.93 1.81
CA ARG A 34 11.47 11.34 0.58
C ARG A 34 10.55 11.65 -0.61
N TRP A 35 9.27 11.94 -0.37
CA TRP A 35 8.30 12.16 -1.44
C TRP A 35 8.37 13.59 -1.96
N ALA A 36 8.58 13.73 -3.26
CA ALA A 36 8.48 15.01 -3.95
C ALA A 36 7.01 15.31 -4.27
N PRO A 37 6.51 16.54 -4.03
CA PRO A 37 5.16 16.92 -4.42
C PRO A 37 4.97 16.79 -5.94
N SER A 38 3.92 16.07 -6.36
CA SER A 38 3.40 16.16 -7.73
C SER A 38 2.36 17.29 -7.77
N GLY A 39 2.41 18.14 -8.80
CA GLY A 39 1.62 19.38 -8.88
C GLY A 39 0.10 19.21 -9.01
N GLU A 40 -0.42 18.00 -8.84
CA GLU A 40 -1.82 17.64 -9.05
C GLU A 40 -2.59 17.40 -7.74
N LEU A 41 -1.89 17.23 -6.61
CA LEU A 41 -2.47 16.88 -5.32
C LEU A 41 -1.77 17.60 -4.17
N THR A 42 -2.53 17.89 -3.10
CA THR A 42 -1.96 18.35 -1.83
C THR A 42 -1.80 17.17 -0.89
N TRP A 43 -0.57 16.82 -0.54
CA TRP A 43 -0.27 15.76 0.41
C TRP A 43 -0.29 16.28 1.84
N VAL A 44 -0.98 15.60 2.74
CA VAL A 44 -1.04 15.94 4.16
C VAL A 44 -0.57 14.76 4.98
N HIS A 45 0.47 14.94 5.79
CA HIS A 45 1.03 13.87 6.59
C HIS A 45 0.51 13.93 8.02
N TYR A 46 0.07 12.79 8.52
CA TYR A 46 -0.50 12.60 9.85
C TYR A 46 0.39 11.59 10.59
N LEU A 47 1.03 12.04 11.67
CA LEU A 47 1.91 11.24 12.51
C LEU A 47 1.17 10.82 13.78
N SER A 48 1.06 9.51 14.02
CA SER A 48 0.55 8.97 15.28
C SER A 48 1.56 9.20 16.42
N GLY A 49 1.10 9.18 17.67
CA GLY A 49 1.88 9.54 18.87
C GLY A 49 3.20 8.79 19.10
N ASP A 50 3.42 7.68 18.40
CA ASP A 50 4.70 6.93 18.43
C ASP A 50 5.86 7.68 17.73
N PHE A 51 5.56 8.72 16.95
CA PHE A 51 6.55 9.55 16.29
C PHE A 51 7.06 10.65 17.23
N THR A 52 8.09 10.34 18.02
CA THR A 52 8.67 11.23 19.04
C THR A 52 9.49 12.41 18.48
N LYS A 53 9.70 12.50 17.16
CA LYS A 53 10.45 13.58 16.51
C LYS A 53 9.74 14.05 15.25
N SER A 54 9.22 15.27 15.29
CA SER A 54 8.85 16.02 14.09
C SER A 54 10.15 16.34 13.33
N SER A 55 10.47 15.55 12.31
CA SER A 55 11.54 15.93 11.40
C SER A 55 11.02 17.06 10.49
N ASN A 56 11.73 18.19 10.51
CA ASN A 56 11.47 19.35 9.64
C ASN A 56 11.68 18.91 8.19
N HIS A 57 10.58 18.62 7.50
CA HIS A 57 10.61 18.27 6.08
C HIS A 57 9.98 19.39 5.26
N ALA A 58 10.65 19.70 4.15
CA ALA A 58 10.32 20.82 3.30
C ALA A 58 8.88 20.72 2.76
N ASN A 59 8.09 21.77 2.98
CA ASN A 59 6.88 22.16 2.24
C ASN A 59 5.66 21.23 2.23
N ASN A 60 5.63 20.12 2.97
CA ASN A 60 4.40 19.32 3.14
C ASN A 60 3.80 19.55 4.53
N PRO A 61 2.50 19.84 4.66
CA PRO A 61 1.85 19.94 5.96
C PRO A 61 1.94 18.60 6.70
N CYS A 62 2.54 18.62 7.89
CA CYS A 62 2.77 17.47 8.74
C CYS A 62 2.20 17.75 10.12
N TYR A 63 1.27 16.92 10.57
CA TYR A 63 0.53 17.10 11.82
C TYR A 63 0.69 15.87 12.71
N ILE A 64 0.85 16.11 14.00
CA ILE A 64 0.65 15.06 15.02
C ILE A 64 -0.86 14.89 15.17
N VAL A 65 -1.39 13.68 14.94
CA VAL A 65 -2.84 13.44 14.90
C VAL A 65 -3.49 13.71 16.25
N GLU A 66 -2.80 13.39 17.33
CA GLU A 66 -3.22 13.63 18.70
C GLU A 66 -3.29 15.13 19.05
N SER A 67 -2.65 15.99 18.25
CA SER A 67 -2.73 17.45 18.43
C SER A 67 -3.88 18.10 17.64
N LEU A 68 -4.62 17.33 16.83
CA LEU A 68 -5.79 17.85 16.12
C LEU A 68 -6.92 18.08 17.11
N THR A 69 -7.61 19.22 16.97
CA THR A 69 -8.77 19.56 17.82
C THR A 69 -9.91 18.55 17.67
N ASP A 70 -10.14 18.07 16.44
CA ASP A 70 -11.15 17.07 16.12
C ASP A 70 -10.66 16.18 14.95
N PRO A 71 -9.98 15.06 15.24
CA PRO A 71 -9.46 14.16 14.21
C PRO A 71 -10.55 13.59 13.31
N TYR A 72 -11.76 13.39 13.82
CA TYR A 72 -12.87 12.85 13.03
C TYR A 72 -13.34 13.87 11.99
N ARG A 73 -13.49 15.14 12.37
CA ARG A 73 -13.90 16.20 11.42
C ARG A 73 -12.82 16.57 10.40
N GLU A 74 -11.54 16.34 10.70
CA GLU A 74 -10.46 16.57 9.73
C GLU A 74 -10.65 15.76 8.44
N ALA A 75 -11.31 14.59 8.53
CA ALA A 75 -11.64 13.74 7.37
C ALA A 75 -12.40 14.50 6.27
N LYS A 76 -13.29 15.45 6.64
CA LYS A 76 -14.07 16.26 5.68
C LYS A 76 -13.23 17.15 4.79
N THR A 77 -11.97 17.34 5.16
CA THR A 77 -11.04 18.19 4.43
C THR A 77 -10.17 17.40 3.46
N LEU A 78 -10.28 16.06 3.49
CA LEU A 78 -9.53 15.14 2.66
C LEU A 78 -10.37 14.62 1.49
N SER A 79 -9.67 14.15 0.48
CA SER A 79 -10.24 13.44 -0.68
C SER A 79 -9.95 11.95 -0.64
N ALA A 80 -8.92 11.53 0.10
CA ALA A 80 -8.56 10.14 0.36
C ALA A 80 -7.59 10.07 1.56
N LEU A 81 -7.49 8.90 2.17
CA LEU A 81 -6.52 8.59 3.23
C LEU A 81 -5.71 7.35 2.86
N ILE A 82 -4.39 7.41 3.03
CA ILE A 82 -3.47 6.30 2.78
C ILE A 82 -2.76 5.94 4.09
N ILE A 83 -2.73 4.67 4.44
CA ILE A 83 -2.06 4.13 5.63
C ILE A 83 -0.95 3.18 5.17
N PRO A 84 0.24 3.71 4.83
CA PRO A 84 1.36 2.89 4.40
C PRO A 84 1.95 2.10 5.57
N ASN A 85 2.36 0.85 5.31
CA ASN A 85 3.06 0.00 6.28
C ASN A 85 2.36 -0.05 7.64
N ILE A 86 1.06 -0.33 7.59
CA ILE A 86 0.21 -0.35 8.78
C ILE A 86 0.74 -1.37 9.81
N SER A 87 0.68 -1.02 11.09
CA SER A 87 1.10 -1.93 12.16
C SER A 87 0.00 -2.96 12.47
N LEU A 88 0.40 -4.16 12.91
CA LEU A 88 -0.55 -5.20 13.31
C LEU A 88 -1.42 -4.75 14.50
N ASP A 89 -0.83 -4.01 15.44
CA ASP A 89 -1.57 -3.42 16.57
C ASP A 89 -2.68 -2.48 16.06
N PHE A 90 -2.36 -1.59 15.11
CA PHE A 90 -3.35 -0.67 14.59
C PHE A 90 -4.42 -1.38 13.77
N VAL A 91 -4.07 -2.37 12.94
CA VAL A 91 -5.06 -3.21 12.24
C VAL A 91 -5.99 -3.92 13.20
N SER A 92 -5.47 -4.46 14.31
CA SER A 92 -6.32 -5.13 15.30
C SER A 92 -7.38 -4.17 15.88
N LYS A 93 -7.01 -2.92 16.17
CA LYS A 93 -7.92 -1.88 16.65
C LYS A 93 -8.97 -1.51 15.61
N LEU A 94 -8.58 -1.39 14.34
CA LEU A 94 -9.50 -1.11 13.24
C LEU A 94 -10.51 -2.25 13.05
N CYS A 95 -10.06 -3.51 13.03
CA CYS A 95 -10.92 -4.69 12.86
C CYS A 95 -11.96 -4.85 13.98
N LEU A 96 -11.63 -4.39 15.20
CA LEU A 96 -12.54 -4.36 16.35
C LEU A 96 -13.56 -3.21 16.27
N GLY A 97 -13.41 -2.26 15.34
CA GLY A 97 -14.34 -1.13 15.22
C GLY A 97 -14.17 -0.08 16.31
N LEU A 98 -12.97 0.07 16.87
CA LEU A 98 -12.73 0.86 18.06
C LEU A 98 -11.93 2.14 17.74
N PRO A 99 -12.59 3.30 17.50
CA PRO A 99 -11.91 4.58 17.23
C PRO A 99 -11.38 5.25 18.51
N PHE A 100 -10.77 4.49 19.43
CA PHE A 100 -10.33 5.05 20.72
C PHE A 100 -9.06 5.90 20.62
N THR A 101 -8.38 5.88 19.47
CA THR A 101 -7.20 6.71 19.21
C THR A 101 -7.54 7.82 18.25
N ALA A 102 -6.82 8.95 18.31
CA ALA A 102 -6.99 10.05 17.37
C ALA A 102 -6.81 9.59 15.91
N ALA A 103 -5.83 8.71 15.66
CA ALA A 103 -5.62 8.05 14.38
C ALA A 103 -6.82 7.19 13.95
N GLY A 104 -7.40 6.42 14.88
CA GLY A 104 -8.62 5.65 14.62
C GLY A 104 -9.80 6.55 14.28
N SER A 105 -10.02 7.63 15.05
CA SER A 105 -11.08 8.61 14.77
C SER A 105 -10.96 9.26 13.39
N LEU A 106 -9.76 9.59 12.95
CA LEU A 106 -9.52 10.10 11.59
C LEU A 106 -9.90 9.07 10.52
N VAL A 107 -9.50 7.81 10.72
CA VAL A 107 -9.80 6.71 9.79
C VAL A 107 -11.30 6.47 9.67
N PHE A 108 -12.00 6.33 10.81
CA PHE A 108 -13.45 6.12 10.81
C PHE A 108 -14.21 7.35 10.29
N GLY A 109 -13.72 8.56 10.56
CA GLY A 109 -14.25 9.78 9.92
C GLY A 109 -14.15 9.74 8.40
N CYS A 110 -13.04 9.22 7.85
CA CYS A 110 -12.91 9.06 6.40
C CYS A 110 -13.89 8.00 5.84
N LEU A 111 -14.06 6.87 6.53
CA LEU A 111 -15.00 5.82 6.12
C LEU A 111 -16.46 6.31 6.15
N ASP A 112 -16.84 7.03 7.20
CA ASP A 112 -18.20 7.56 7.36
C ASP A 112 -18.52 8.63 6.30
N GLU A 113 -17.54 9.44 5.90
CA GLU A 113 -17.63 10.38 4.78
C GLU A 113 -17.48 9.69 3.41
N GLN A 114 -17.43 8.36 3.36
CA GLN A 114 -17.31 7.54 2.14
C GLN A 114 -16.04 7.85 1.32
N LEU A 115 -14.99 8.31 1.99
CA LEU A 115 -13.71 8.59 1.35
C LEU A 115 -12.91 7.30 1.18
N PRO A 116 -12.12 7.17 0.09
CA PRO A 116 -11.20 6.05 -0.08
C PRO A 116 -10.17 6.00 1.06
N VAL A 117 -10.18 4.91 1.84
CA VAL A 117 -9.14 4.62 2.83
C VAL A 117 -8.31 3.43 2.36
N ILE A 118 -7.09 3.71 1.95
CA ILE A 118 -6.17 2.75 1.35
C ILE A 118 -5.15 2.28 2.39
N VAL A 119 -4.98 0.97 2.54
CA VAL A 119 -4.07 0.36 3.50
C VAL A 119 -3.01 -0.46 2.76
N ASP A 120 -1.72 -0.19 3.02
CA ASP A 120 -0.62 -1.04 2.57
C ASP A 120 -0.31 -2.07 3.66
N ASP A 121 -0.73 -3.32 3.45
CA ASP A 121 -0.59 -4.40 4.43
C ASP A 121 0.75 -5.15 4.32
N THR A 122 1.65 -4.74 3.44
CA THR A 122 2.92 -5.44 3.12
C THR A 122 3.72 -5.84 4.37
N CYS A 123 3.73 -4.99 5.40
CA CYS A 123 4.35 -5.33 6.68
C CYS A 123 3.68 -6.53 7.37
N ILE A 124 2.35 -6.54 7.44
CA ILE A 124 1.56 -7.60 8.08
C ILE A 124 1.69 -8.90 7.32
N THR A 125 1.58 -8.87 5.98
CA THR A 125 1.71 -10.07 5.16
C THR A 125 3.09 -10.71 5.33
N ARG A 126 4.16 -9.92 5.48
CA ARG A 126 5.52 -10.45 5.73
C ARG A 126 5.64 -11.20 7.06
N TRP A 127 5.00 -10.71 8.12
CA TRP A 127 5.07 -11.30 9.46
C TRP A 127 4.16 -12.52 9.62
N LEU A 128 2.94 -12.47 9.07
CA LEU A 128 1.94 -13.52 9.31
C LEU A 128 2.06 -14.71 8.36
N ARG A 129 2.69 -14.56 7.18
CA ARG A 129 2.83 -15.66 6.21
C ARG A 129 3.62 -16.84 6.78
N THR A 130 4.54 -16.59 7.71
CA THR A 130 5.36 -17.62 8.34
C THR A 130 4.65 -18.33 9.49
N ILE A 131 3.51 -17.79 9.96
CA ILE A 131 2.82 -18.27 11.17
C ILE A 131 1.48 -18.93 10.78
N ASP A 132 0.62 -18.21 10.07
CA ASP A 132 -0.72 -18.68 9.72
C ASP A 132 -1.30 -17.86 8.54
N PRO A 133 -1.20 -18.37 7.29
CA PRO A 133 -1.68 -17.65 6.12
C PRO A 133 -3.20 -17.43 6.13
N LYS A 134 -4.00 -18.29 6.78
CA LYS A 134 -5.46 -18.14 6.80
C LYS A 134 -5.90 -16.89 7.56
N ARG A 135 -5.17 -16.53 8.62
CA ARG A 135 -5.44 -15.32 9.39
C ARG A 135 -5.25 -14.04 8.59
N ILE A 136 -4.38 -14.05 7.58
CA ILE A 136 -4.18 -12.89 6.70
C ILE A 136 -5.44 -12.66 5.88
N ASP A 137 -5.98 -13.72 5.27
CA ASP A 137 -7.19 -13.63 4.45
C ASP A 137 -8.39 -13.18 5.28
N GLU A 138 -8.50 -13.64 6.53
CA GLU A 138 -9.53 -13.20 7.49
C GLU A 138 -9.40 -11.71 7.83
N ILE A 139 -8.19 -11.23 8.12
CA ILE A 139 -7.92 -9.81 8.42
C ILE A 139 -8.22 -8.94 7.20
N THR A 140 -7.72 -9.32 6.02
CA THR A 140 -7.96 -8.59 4.77
C THR A 140 -9.44 -8.55 4.45
N SER A 141 -10.14 -9.68 4.53
CA SER A 141 -11.59 -9.74 4.33
C SER A 141 -12.34 -8.85 5.32
N ARG A 142 -11.91 -8.83 6.59
CA ARG A 142 -12.51 -7.98 7.62
C ARG A 142 -12.32 -6.50 7.31
N LEU A 143 -11.12 -6.08 6.91
CA LEU A 143 -10.84 -4.70 6.50
C LEU A 143 -11.67 -4.32 5.26
N CYS A 144 -11.72 -5.16 4.24
CA CYS A 144 -12.55 -4.90 3.05
C CYS A 144 -14.03 -4.76 3.41
N ASN A 145 -14.56 -5.61 4.30
CA ASN A 145 -15.94 -5.53 4.78
C ASN A 145 -16.23 -4.26 5.58
N LEU A 146 -15.21 -3.63 6.16
CA LEU A 146 -15.31 -2.34 6.85
C LEU A 146 -15.15 -1.14 5.88
N GLY A 147 -14.95 -1.38 4.59
CA GLY A 147 -14.84 -0.33 3.55
C GLY A 147 -13.41 0.07 3.18
N PHE A 148 -12.40 -0.60 3.72
CA PHE A 148 -11.00 -0.31 3.38
C PHE A 148 -10.62 -0.89 2.01
N ILE A 149 -9.75 -0.17 1.29
CA ILE A 149 -9.07 -0.65 0.09
C ILE A 149 -7.71 -1.19 0.52
N VAL A 150 -7.53 -2.50 0.51
CA VAL A 150 -6.26 -3.13 0.92
C VAL A 150 -5.37 -3.34 -0.31
N ILE A 151 -4.14 -2.84 -0.25
CA ILE A 151 -3.10 -3.04 -1.26
C ILE A 151 -1.97 -3.85 -0.62
N SER A 152 -1.70 -5.01 -1.18
CA SER A 152 -0.53 -5.82 -0.82
C SER A 152 0.54 -5.66 -1.89
N LYS A 153 1.69 -5.07 -1.56
CA LYS A 153 2.85 -5.12 -2.49
C LYS A 153 3.43 -6.52 -2.61
N ILE A 154 3.05 -7.42 -1.71
CA ILE A 154 3.34 -8.85 -1.81
C ILE A 154 2.35 -9.56 -2.78
N GLY A 155 1.54 -8.77 -3.49
CA GLY A 155 0.67 -9.16 -4.60
C GLY A 155 1.34 -9.14 -5.98
N SER A 156 2.58 -9.64 -6.07
CA SER A 156 3.10 -10.19 -7.33
C SER A 156 3.81 -11.54 -7.11
N THR A 157 3.53 -12.27 -6.02
CA THR A 157 4.12 -13.61 -5.80
C THR A 157 3.25 -14.58 -4.98
N SER A 158 1.93 -14.42 -4.91
CA SER A 158 1.08 -15.45 -4.27
C SER A 158 -0.40 -15.41 -4.66
N SER A 159 -0.74 -15.56 -5.92
CA SER A 159 -0.79 -16.92 -6.44
C SER A 159 0.52 -17.11 -7.19
N SER A 160 1.36 -18.06 -6.84
CA SER A 160 2.25 -18.58 -7.87
C SER A 160 1.29 -19.18 -8.89
N CYS A 161 0.95 -18.42 -9.94
CA CYS A 161 0.38 -19.04 -11.11
C CYS A 161 1.41 -20.10 -11.50
N VAL A 162 1.00 -21.35 -11.37
CA VAL A 162 1.84 -22.49 -11.63
C VAL A 162 1.70 -22.77 -13.11
N LEU A 163 2.81 -22.73 -13.83
CA LEU A 163 2.86 -23.22 -15.19
C LEU A 163 3.28 -24.69 -15.16
N GLU A 164 2.33 -25.58 -15.39
CA GLU A 164 2.63 -26.99 -15.56
C GLU A 164 3.01 -27.27 -17.01
N LEU A 165 4.21 -27.82 -17.22
CA LEU A 165 4.69 -28.27 -18.52
C LEU A 165 4.63 -29.80 -18.53
N ASP A 166 3.73 -30.33 -19.35
CA ASP A 166 3.53 -31.77 -19.54
C ASP A 166 4.03 -32.25 -20.93
N GLU A 167 4.85 -31.42 -21.56
CA GLU A 167 5.36 -31.61 -22.91
C GLU A 167 6.64 -32.46 -22.85
N LYS A 168 6.53 -33.74 -23.24
CA LYS A 168 7.64 -34.68 -23.23
C LYS A 168 8.77 -34.20 -24.17
N GLY A 169 9.92 -33.86 -23.61
CA GLY A 169 11.09 -33.43 -24.39
C GLY A 169 11.83 -32.25 -23.76
N TRP A 170 12.70 -31.63 -24.55
CA TRP A 170 13.37 -30.38 -24.16
C TRP A 170 12.55 -29.18 -24.62
N ILE A 171 12.34 -28.23 -23.73
CA ILE A 171 11.56 -27.02 -23.91
C ILE A 171 12.51 -25.82 -23.87
N SER A 172 12.48 -25.03 -24.94
CA SER A 172 13.31 -23.84 -25.13
C SER A 172 12.67 -22.59 -24.49
N TRP A 173 13.48 -21.54 -24.30
CA TRP A 173 12.99 -20.26 -23.79
C TRP A 173 11.87 -19.67 -24.66
N CYS A 174 12.02 -19.74 -25.99
CA CYS A 174 11.05 -19.19 -26.94
C CYS A 174 9.67 -19.86 -26.83
N GLU A 175 9.60 -21.12 -26.43
CA GLU A 175 8.34 -21.86 -26.29
C GLU A 175 7.57 -21.47 -25.02
N ILE A 176 8.26 -20.94 -24.01
CA ILE A 176 7.64 -20.62 -22.71
C ILE A 176 7.54 -19.12 -22.44
N ALA A 177 8.34 -18.27 -23.08
CA ALA A 177 8.46 -16.84 -22.75
C ALA A 177 7.11 -16.12 -22.65
N ASP A 178 6.21 -16.36 -23.60
CA ASP A 178 4.89 -15.70 -23.67
C ASP A 178 3.90 -16.21 -22.62
N ARG A 179 4.21 -17.33 -21.96
CA ARG A 179 3.37 -17.99 -20.93
C ARG A 179 3.76 -17.61 -19.51
N LEU A 180 4.80 -16.79 -19.31
CA LEU A 180 5.42 -16.53 -17.99
C LEU A 180 4.89 -15.28 -17.26
N SER A 181 3.96 -14.52 -17.84
CA SER A 181 3.42 -13.32 -17.19
C SER A 181 2.68 -13.66 -15.89
N GLY A 182 3.25 -13.23 -14.75
CA GLY A 182 2.71 -13.50 -13.42
C GLY A 182 2.93 -14.93 -12.91
N ILE A 183 3.76 -15.74 -13.59
CA ILE A 183 4.13 -17.09 -13.14
C ILE A 183 5.21 -17.02 -12.08
N GLY A 184 5.00 -17.72 -10.96
CA GLY A 184 5.98 -17.82 -9.86
C GLY A 184 6.68 -19.17 -9.77
N VAL A 185 6.08 -20.22 -10.34
CA VAL A 185 6.59 -21.60 -10.30
C VAL A 185 6.31 -22.28 -11.64
N VAL A 186 7.32 -22.96 -12.17
CA VAL A 186 7.20 -23.88 -13.31
C VAL A 186 7.37 -25.31 -12.81
N ILE A 187 6.38 -26.18 -13.07
CA ILE A 187 6.43 -27.61 -12.72
C ILE A 187 6.65 -28.41 -13.99
N LEU A 188 7.73 -29.20 -14.04
CA LEU A 188 8.04 -30.11 -15.13
C LEU A 188 7.43 -31.48 -14.84
N LYS A 189 6.50 -31.94 -15.68
CA LYS A 189 5.84 -33.26 -15.56
C LYS A 189 6.26 -34.20 -16.71
N ASN A 190 6.08 -35.50 -16.50
CA ASN A 190 6.18 -36.56 -17.53
C ASN A 190 7.42 -36.51 -18.45
N GLY A 191 8.60 -36.19 -17.89
CA GLY A 191 9.85 -36.18 -18.65
C GLY A 191 10.13 -34.90 -19.44
N SER A 192 9.38 -33.83 -19.16
CA SER A 192 9.69 -32.47 -19.60
C SER A 192 11.05 -32.02 -19.04
N ARG A 193 11.85 -31.35 -19.87
CA ARG A 193 13.15 -30.79 -19.52
C ARG A 193 13.26 -29.38 -20.07
N LEU A 194 13.93 -28.48 -19.37
CA LEU A 194 14.21 -27.13 -19.86
C LEU A 194 15.61 -27.09 -20.44
N THR A 195 15.81 -26.38 -21.55
CA THR A 195 17.16 -26.03 -22.02
C THR A 195 17.91 -25.20 -20.98
N ASP A 196 19.24 -25.24 -20.98
CA ASP A 196 20.07 -24.47 -20.04
C ASP A 196 19.75 -22.97 -20.10
N GLU A 197 19.53 -22.43 -21.30
CA GLU A 197 19.12 -21.03 -21.49
C GLU A 197 17.77 -20.72 -20.81
N ALA A 198 16.78 -21.62 -20.93
CA ALA A 198 15.48 -21.43 -20.31
C ALA A 198 15.58 -21.47 -18.77
N GLU A 199 16.39 -22.38 -18.23
CA GLU A 199 16.61 -22.49 -16.78
C GLU A 199 17.30 -21.25 -16.21
N ASP A 200 18.34 -20.74 -16.88
CA ASP A 200 19.05 -19.52 -16.45
C ASP A 200 18.16 -18.29 -16.48
N ARG A 201 17.32 -18.14 -17.52
CA ARG A 201 16.39 -17.01 -17.63
C ARG A 201 15.24 -17.09 -16.63
N LEU A 202 14.72 -18.27 -16.33
CA LEU A 202 13.71 -18.43 -15.28
C LEU A 202 14.27 -18.07 -13.90
N ARG A 203 15.51 -18.49 -13.61
CA ARG A 203 16.18 -18.12 -12.35
C ARG A 203 16.44 -16.63 -12.25
N SER A 204 16.84 -15.96 -13.33
CA SER A 204 17.06 -14.51 -13.34
C SER A 204 15.77 -13.70 -13.14
N LEU A 205 14.63 -14.25 -13.57
CA LEU A 205 13.30 -13.72 -13.32
C LEU A 205 12.74 -14.08 -11.92
N GLY A 206 13.47 -14.85 -11.11
CA GLY A 206 13.02 -15.27 -9.78
C GLY A 206 11.92 -16.34 -9.80
N ILE A 207 11.75 -17.04 -10.92
CA ILE A 207 10.75 -18.10 -11.09
C ILE A 207 11.35 -19.43 -10.60
N LYS A 208 10.63 -20.13 -9.71
CA LYS A 208 11.08 -21.41 -9.16
C LYS A 208 10.81 -22.55 -10.16
N ILE A 209 11.72 -23.52 -10.25
CA ILE A 209 11.56 -24.71 -11.09
C ILE A 209 11.40 -25.94 -10.18
N GLU A 210 10.36 -26.73 -10.41
CA GLU A 210 10.07 -27.99 -9.73
C GLU A 210 9.95 -29.14 -10.75
N ARG A 211 10.31 -30.36 -10.34
CA ARG A 211 10.42 -31.56 -11.19
C ARG A 211 9.62 -32.72 -10.61
#